data_AF-A0A7C5RCU3-F1
#
_entry.id   AF-A0A7C5RCU3-F1
#
_cell.length_a   1.000
_cell.length_b   1.000
_cell.length_c   1.000
_cell.angle_alpha   90.00
_cell.angle_beta   90.00
_cell.angle_gamma   90.00
#
_symmetry.space_group_name_H-M   'P 1'
#
loop_
_entity.id
_entity.type
_entity.pdbx_description
1 polymer ?
#
loop_
_entity_poly.entity_id
_entity_poly.type
_entity_poly.pdbx_seq_one_letter_code
_entity_poly.pdbx_strand_id
1 'polypeptide(L)'
;MNAKKSYGILKGIEVVGQTVFSLEEIDQEKRFHITQRFLTLVRGARKEDFYNELLRLFVVYKKQVPENLFSLLTESDELTFQEKALAFLTGFINPKEEDKREVDDE
;
A
#
# COMPACT_ATOMS: atom_id res chain seq x y z
N MET A 1 -13.03 -8.27 -19.10
CA MET A 1 -11.97 -8.11 -18.08
C MET A 1 -10.68 -8.68 -18.64
N ASN A 2 -9.62 -7.88 -18.83
CA ASN A 2 -8.33 -8.40 -19.30
C ASN A 2 -7.49 -8.80 -18.07
N ALA A 3 -7.44 -10.08 -17.75
CA ALA A 3 -6.78 -10.60 -16.54
C ALA A 3 -5.33 -10.11 -16.38
N LYS A 4 -4.59 -9.97 -17.49
CA LYS A 4 -3.21 -9.48 -17.48
C LYS A 4 -3.12 -8.02 -17.04
N LYS A 5 -4.09 -7.19 -17.44
CA LYS A 5 -4.17 -5.78 -17.08
C LYS A 5 -4.56 -5.61 -15.61
N SER A 6 -5.60 -6.31 -15.16
CA SER A 6 -6.03 -6.31 -13.75
C SER A 6 -4.89 -6.76 -12.82
N TYR A 7 -4.20 -7.85 -13.16
CA TYR A 7 -3.04 -8.32 -12.40
C TYR A 7 -1.92 -7.28 -12.34
N GLY A 8 -1.59 -6.65 -13.48
CA GLY A 8 -0.55 -5.62 -13.54
C GLY A 8 -0.84 -4.43 -12.61
N ILE A 9 -2.09 -3.97 -12.57
CA ILE A 9 -2.53 -2.90 -11.67
C ILE A 9 -2.38 -3.33 -10.21
N LEU A 10 -2.93 -4.49 -9.84
CA LEU A 10 -2.86 -4.99 -8.46
C LEU A 10 -1.41 -5.21 -8.01
N LYS A 11 -0.57 -5.79 -8.87
CA LYS A 11 0.84 -6.00 -8.57
C LYS A 11 1.60 -4.69 -8.41
N GLY A 12 1.28 -3.67 -9.21
CA GLY A 12 1.86 -2.34 -9.08
C GLY A 12 1.53 -1.69 -7.73
N ILE A 13 0.29 -1.83 -7.27
CA ILE A 13 -0.16 -1.33 -5.97
C ILE A 13 0.50 -2.11 -4.82
N GLU A 14 0.57 -3.43 -4.93
CA GLU A 14 1.25 -4.30 -3.95
C GLU A 14 2.71 -3.90 -3.78
N VAL A 15 3.45 -3.76 -4.89
CA VAL A 15 4.86 -3.36 -4.86
C VAL A 15 5.05 -2.01 -4.17
N VAL A 16 4.16 -1.05 -4.41
CA VAL A 16 4.20 0.23 -3.69
C VAL A 16 4.02 0.02 -2.19
N GLY A 17 3.04 -0.79 -1.76
CA GLY A 17 2.87 -1.11 -0.34
C GLY A 17 4.14 -1.67 0.30
N GLN A 18 4.88 -2.50 -0.44
CA GLN A 18 6.12 -3.12 0.04
C GLN A 18 7.28 -2.13 0.25
N THR A 19 7.37 -1.11 -0.59
CA THR A 19 8.58 -0.26 -0.68
C THR A 19 8.36 1.18 -0.22
N VAL A 20 7.11 1.63 -0.12
CA VAL A 20 6.81 3.04 0.13
C VAL A 20 7.15 3.48 1.55
N PHE A 21 7.21 2.56 2.51
CA PHE A 21 7.74 2.81 3.85
C PHE A 21 8.84 1.80 4.14
N SER A 22 9.93 2.21 4.79
CA SER A 22 10.99 1.31 5.24
C SER A 22 10.63 0.67 6.59
N LEU A 23 11.45 -0.29 7.05
CA LEU A 23 11.27 -0.91 8.37
C LEU A 23 11.68 0.03 9.51
N GLU A 24 12.58 0.98 9.27
CA GLU A 24 12.98 2.01 10.22
C GLU A 24 11.86 3.05 10.43
N GLU A 25 11.11 3.38 9.38
CA GLU A 25 9.96 4.28 9.47
C GLU A 25 8.77 3.61 10.16
N ILE A 26 8.43 2.40 9.69
CA ILE A 26 7.31 1.62 10.21
C ILE A 26 7.76 0.18 10.38
N ASP A 27 7.99 -0.20 11.63
CA ASP A 27 8.30 -1.57 12.01
C ASP A 27 7.12 -2.54 11.74
N GLN A 28 7.41 -3.84 11.83
CA GLN A 28 6.45 -4.88 11.48
C GLN A 28 5.22 -4.91 12.40
N GLU A 29 5.39 -4.58 13.69
CA GLU A 29 4.29 -4.55 14.65
C GLU A 29 3.31 -3.41 14.35
N LYS A 30 3.85 -2.21 14.09
CA LYS A 30 3.05 -1.06 13.64
C LYS A 30 2.36 -1.34 12.32
N ARG A 31 3.04 -1.96 11.35
CA ARG A 31 2.42 -2.37 10.07
C ARG A 31 1.23 -3.28 10.29
N PHE A 32 1.36 -4.27 11.17
CA PHE A 32 0.28 -5.17 11.52
C PHE A 32 -0.94 -4.41 12.07
N HIS A 33 -0.75 -3.54 13.06
CA HIS A 33 -1.86 -2.77 13.63
C HIS A 33 -2.50 -1.79 12.66
N ILE A 34 -1.70 -1.09 11.85
CA ILE A 34 -2.18 -0.21 10.78
C ILE A 34 -3.00 -1.03 9.77
N THR A 35 -2.51 -2.20 9.36
CA THR A 35 -3.20 -3.10 8.44
C THR A 35 -4.55 -3.55 9.00
N GLN A 36 -4.61 -3.95 10.27
CA GLN A 36 -5.87 -4.33 10.93
C GLN A 36 -6.90 -3.19 10.94
N ARG A 37 -6.45 -1.95 11.17
CA ARG A 37 -7.32 -0.77 11.13
C ARG A 37 -7.86 -0.52 9.73
N PHE A 38 -7.01 -0.54 8.71
CA PHE A 38 -7.44 -0.44 7.32
C PHE A 38 -8.37 -1.58 6.88
N LEU A 39 -8.12 -2.82 7.31
CA LEU A 39 -9.00 -3.97 7.01
C LEU A 39 -10.40 -3.76 7.56
N THR A 40 -10.53 -3.13 8.73
CA THR A 40 -11.84 -2.75 9.30
C THR A 40 -12.58 -1.78 8.37
N LEU A 41 -11.88 -0.79 7.81
CA LEU A 41 -12.46 0.18 6.87
C LEU A 41 -12.87 -0.47 5.55
N VAL A 42 -12.03 -1.37 5.01
CA VAL A 42 -12.31 -2.13 3.78
C VAL A 42 -13.56 -3.01 3.95
N ARG A 43 -13.67 -3.74 5.08
CA ARG A 43 -14.83 -4.58 5.39
C ARG A 43 -16.11 -3.77 5.56
N GLY A 44 -16.00 -2.59 6.17
CA GLY A 44 -17.12 -1.66 6.33
C GLY A 44 -17.45 -0.83 5.08
N ALA A 45 -16.78 -1.07 3.94
CA ALA A 45 -16.90 -0.29 2.71
C ALA A 45 -16.71 1.24 2.92
N ARG A 46 -15.94 1.64 3.94
CA ARG A 46 -15.73 3.05 4.31
C ARG A 46 -14.58 3.65 3.50
N LYS A 47 -14.83 3.87 2.19
CA LYS A 47 -13.82 4.33 1.22
C LYS A 47 -13.17 5.65 1.63
N GLU A 48 -13.99 6.64 1.99
CA GLU A 48 -13.51 7.99 2.35
C GLU A 48 -12.59 7.97 3.57
N ASP A 49 -12.99 7.23 4.61
CA ASP A 49 -12.16 7.03 5.81
C ASP A 49 -10.84 6.34 5.46
N PHE A 50 -10.88 5.33 4.59
CA PHE A 50 -9.68 4.64 4.12
C PHE A 50 -8.74 5.63 3.43
N TYR A 51 -9.25 6.47 2.52
CA TYR A 51 -8.43 7.45 1.82
C TYR A 51 -7.85 8.49 2.78
N ASN A 52 -8.65 9.01 3.71
CA ASN A 52 -8.19 9.96 4.71
C ASN A 52 -7.08 9.37 5.59
N GLU A 53 -7.23 8.12 6.00
CA GLU A 53 -6.23 7.44 6.80
C GLU A 53 -4.94 7.16 6.01
N LEU A 54 -5.07 6.74 4.74
CA LEU A 54 -3.95 6.53 3.84
C LEU A 54 -3.17 7.84 3.63
N LEU A 55 -3.86 8.93 3.28
CA LEU A 55 -3.26 10.25 3.11
C LEU A 55 -2.57 10.72 4.40
N ARG A 56 -3.21 10.52 5.56
CA ARG A 56 -2.62 10.86 6.85
C ARG A 56 -1.30 10.10 7.08
N LEU A 57 -1.22 8.83 6.69
CA LEU A 57 0.01 8.04 6.80
C LEU A 57 1.14 8.71 6.00
N PHE A 58 0.89 9.08 4.74
CA PHE A 58 1.86 9.78 3.91
C PHE A 58 2.29 11.13 4.49
N VAL A 59 1.35 11.92 5.01
CA VAL A 59 1.64 13.23 5.63
C VAL A 59 2.50 13.07 6.89
N VAL A 60 2.18 12.11 7.77
CA VAL A 60 2.92 11.88 9.03
C VAL A 60 4.37 11.52 8.76
N TYR A 61 4.62 10.67 7.76
CA TYR A 61 5.97 10.26 7.36
C TYR A 61 6.60 11.18 6.31
N LYS A 62 5.96 12.31 5.98
CA LYS A 62 6.45 13.31 5.01
C LYS A 62 6.79 12.73 3.64
N LYS A 63 6.01 11.76 3.17
CA LYS A 63 6.17 11.11 1.87
C LYS A 63 5.17 11.62 0.85
N GLN A 64 5.61 11.70 -0.41
CA GLN A 64 4.71 11.94 -1.52
C GLN A 64 3.89 10.67 -1.79
N VAL A 65 2.63 10.86 -2.18
CA VAL A 65 1.75 9.75 -2.56
C VAL A 65 2.16 9.28 -3.97
N PRO A 66 2.58 8.01 -4.15
CA PRO A 66 2.96 7.50 -5.46
C PRO A 66 1.78 7.48 -6.44
N GLU A 67 2.03 7.80 -7.71
CA GLU A 67 1.00 7.85 -8.76
C GLU A 67 0.23 6.55 -8.90
N ASN A 68 0.88 5.40 -8.69
CA ASN A 68 0.23 4.08 -8.73
C ASN A 68 -0.90 3.96 -7.69
N LEU A 69 -0.84 4.70 -6.58
CA LEU A 69 -1.91 4.77 -5.58
C LEU A 69 -3.01 5.78 -5.94
N PHE A 70 -2.84 6.63 -6.96
CA PHE A 70 -3.96 7.45 -7.44
C PHE A 70 -5.07 6.59 -8.02
N SER A 71 -4.72 5.43 -8.58
CA SER A 71 -5.71 4.43 -9.01
C SER A 71 -6.59 3.92 -7.86
N LEU A 72 -6.10 3.99 -6.62
CA LEU A 72 -6.85 3.68 -5.40
C LEU A 72 -7.86 4.78 -5.07
N LEU A 73 -7.53 6.05 -5.37
CA LEU A 73 -8.36 7.22 -5.12
C LEU A 73 -9.44 7.43 -6.20
N THR A 74 -9.23 6.89 -7.40
CA THR A 74 -10.17 7.01 -8.53
C THR A 74 -11.04 5.76 -8.67
N GLU A 75 -12.34 5.94 -8.85
CA GLU A 75 -13.22 4.84 -9.26
C GLU A 75 -12.89 4.43 -10.70
N SER A 76 -12.77 3.12 -10.93
CA SER A 76 -12.54 2.55 -12.26
C SER A 76 -13.39 1.31 -12.43
N ASP A 77 -13.98 1.12 -13.60
CA ASP A 77 -14.80 -0.06 -13.92
C ASP A 77 -13.99 -1.38 -13.94
N GLU A 78 -12.66 -1.31 -13.93
CA GLU A 78 -11.79 -2.46 -14.12
C GLU A 78 -11.42 -3.21 -12.84
N LEU A 79 -11.40 -2.53 -11.69
CA LEU A 79 -11.05 -3.09 -10.38
C LEU A 79 -11.80 -2.35 -9.28
N THR A 80 -12.36 -3.11 -8.35
CA THR A 80 -13.06 -2.56 -7.19
C THR A 80 -12.08 -1.92 -6.20
N PHE A 81 -12.61 -1.01 -5.37
CA PHE A 81 -11.86 -0.44 -4.25
C PHE A 81 -11.26 -1.53 -3.34
N GLN A 82 -12.03 -2.58 -3.04
CA GLN A 82 -11.59 -3.64 -2.12
C GLN A 82 -10.38 -4.39 -2.67
N GLU A 83 -10.37 -4.77 -3.96
CA GLU A 83 -9.24 -5.46 -4.58
C GLU A 83 -7.97 -4.60 -4.53
N LYS A 84 -8.09 -3.32 -4.88
CA LYS A 84 -6.96 -2.38 -4.86
C LYS A 84 -6.45 -2.14 -3.43
N ALA A 85 -7.36 -1.97 -2.47
CA ALA A 85 -7.00 -1.75 -1.06
C ALA A 85 -6.30 -2.98 -0.48
N LEU A 86 -6.81 -4.18 -0.76
CA LEU A 86 -6.19 -5.43 -0.33
C LEU A 86 -4.81 -5.64 -0.97
N ALA A 87 -4.62 -5.27 -2.24
CA ALA A 87 -3.31 -5.32 -2.87
C ALA A 87 -2.29 -4.43 -2.13
N PHE A 88 -2.67 -3.19 -1.80
CA PHE A 88 -1.80 -2.29 -1.03
C PHE A 88 -1.45 -2.87 0.34
N LEU A 89 -2.46 -3.34 1.07
CA LEU A 89 -2.27 -3.90 2.42
C LEU A 89 -1.42 -5.17 2.41
N THR A 90 -1.54 -6.00 1.37
CA THR A 90 -0.72 -7.20 1.18
C THR A 90 0.76 -6.84 1.04
N GLY A 91 1.06 -5.81 0.26
CA GLY A 91 2.42 -5.30 0.16
C GLY A 91 2.90 -4.63 1.45
N PHE A 92 2.04 -3.81 2.06
CA PHE A 92 2.37 -3.04 3.25
C PHE A 92 2.71 -3.90 4.47
N ILE A 93 2.01 -5.04 4.66
CA ILE A 93 2.31 -5.98 5.75
C ILE A 93 3.54 -6.86 5.46
N ASN A 94 3.95 -6.98 4.19
CA ASN A 94 5.11 -7.76 3.77
C ASN A 94 6.14 -6.82 3.10
N PRO A 95 6.76 -5.89 3.86
CA PRO A 95 7.75 -4.99 3.28
C PRO A 95 8.87 -5.77 2.65
N LYS A 96 9.44 -5.23 1.57
CA LYS A 96 10.75 -5.71 1.14
C LYS A 96 11.75 -5.23 2.18
N GLU A 97 12.52 -6.16 2.73
CA GLU A 97 13.78 -5.79 3.36
C GLU A 97 14.55 -5.00 2.28
N GLU A 98 14.82 -3.72 2.52
CA GLU A 98 15.82 -3.04 1.73
C GLU A 98 17.10 -3.83 1.96
N ASP A 99 17.48 -4.58 0.93
CA ASP A 99 18.75 -5.26 0.78
C ASP A 99 19.81 -4.22 1.13
N LYS A 100 20.33 -4.30 2.36
CA LYS A 100 21.55 -3.62 2.73
C LYS A 100 22.58 -4.21 1.78
N ARG A 101 22.77 -3.57 0.62
CA ARG A 101 24.00 -3.75 -0.12
C ARG A 101 25.08 -3.25 0.81
N GLU A 102 25.65 -4.18 1.55
CA GLU A 102 27.01 -4.09 2.04
C GLU A 102 27.83 -3.63 0.84
N VAL A 103 28.18 -2.36 0.83
CA VAL A 103 29.30 -1.88 0.04
C VAL A 103 30.51 -2.40 0.81
N ASP A 104 30.83 -3.66 0.58
CA ASP A 104 32.16 -4.21 0.88
C ASP A 104 33.10 -3.59 -0.16
N ASP A 105 33.56 -2.37 0.12
CA ASP A 105 34.79 -1.84 -0.43
C ASP A 105 35.93 -2.20 0.55
N GLU A 106 36.55 -3.37 0.35
CA GLU A 106 37.95 -3.64 0.72
C GLU A 106 38.73 -4.15 -0.51
#